data_AF-A0A8X6X9T7-F1
#
_entry.id   AF-A0A8X6X9T7-F1
#
_cell.length_a   1.000
_cell.length_b   1.000
_cell.length_c   1.000
_cell.angle_alpha   90.00
_cell.angle_beta   90.00
_cell.angle_gamma   90.00
#
_symmetry.space_group_name_H-M   'P 1'
#
loop_
_entity.id
_entity.type
_entity.pdbx_description
1 polymer ?
#
loop_
_entity_poly.entity_id
_entity_poly.type
_entity_poly.pdbx_seq_one_letter_code
_entity_poly.pdbx_strand_id
1 'polypeptide(L)'
;MDFSRHIKPLTGETDCLMWKRKISDQLDYQEEAIEVIDSKLKRPESIDADAQESVRKQHKECCNLYRKANSYAKSLIASAITDAVYQKIMDKETAFEAWESLKQQFEATSKDQLFKICAESFAFSWVPGEDVTTHIAKLRSLWNELNNGLVKLARKNFAAQDRNQNNEFVSTPTECWLKVKDDVVLYGSRSVNGFLIKTNIEPILPKEMTEVYTVVADISFLHLYHEKWGFQDKRHIRNMLEKELGIRIKLNKELCEPCIFGKAHRILFGTRKKAFEPSELISADV
;
A
#
# COMPACT_ATOMS: atom_id res chain seq x y z
N MET A 1 32.48 -26.87 -2.44
CA MET A 1 31.33 -27.63 -1.90
C MET A 1 30.08 -27.15 -2.60
N ASP A 2 29.19 -28.07 -2.94
CA ASP A 2 28.04 -27.84 -3.84
C ASP A 2 26.85 -27.29 -3.04
N PHE A 3 26.94 -26.00 -2.68
CA PHE A 3 26.03 -25.34 -1.74
C PHE A 3 24.62 -25.04 -2.30
N SER A 4 24.36 -25.32 -3.58
CA SER A 4 23.06 -25.14 -4.25
C SER A 4 22.02 -26.20 -3.85
N ARG A 5 22.44 -27.34 -3.31
CA ARG A 5 21.56 -28.51 -3.06
C ARG A 5 20.53 -28.35 -1.95
N HIS A 6 20.52 -27.22 -1.23
CA HIS A 6 19.65 -27.01 -0.06
C HIS A 6 18.67 -25.84 -0.20
N ILE A 7 18.65 -25.14 -1.34
CA ILE A 7 17.68 -24.06 -1.58
C ILE A 7 16.47 -24.65 -2.27
N LYS A 8 15.32 -24.60 -1.60
CA LYS A 8 14.04 -25.00 -2.19
C LYS A 8 13.76 -24.10 -3.40
N PRO A 9 13.48 -24.66 -4.60
CA PRO A 9 13.22 -23.86 -5.78
C PRO A 9 12.08 -22.88 -5.60
N LEU A 10 12.21 -21.68 -6.17
CA LEU A 10 11.13 -20.69 -6.15
C LEU A 10 9.94 -21.17 -7.00
N THR A 11 8.90 -21.65 -6.32
CA THR A 11 7.65 -22.13 -6.94
C THR A 11 6.51 -21.12 -6.87
N GLY A 12 6.56 -20.13 -5.97
CA GLY A 12 5.48 -19.16 -5.78
C GLY A 12 5.78 -18.04 -4.79
N GLU A 13 4.84 -17.11 -4.62
CA GLU A 13 4.99 -15.84 -3.91
C GLU A 13 5.24 -15.98 -2.40
N THR A 14 4.65 -16.99 -1.75
CA THR A 14 4.78 -17.22 -0.30
C THR A 14 6.21 -17.54 0.11
N ASP A 15 6.96 -18.17 -0.79
CA ASP A 15 8.31 -18.68 -0.52
C ASP A 15 9.39 -17.67 -0.93
N CYS A 16 9.01 -16.57 -1.61
CA CYS A 16 9.93 -15.59 -2.17
C CYS A 16 10.80 -14.88 -1.13
N LEU A 17 10.27 -14.54 0.05
CA LEU A 17 11.05 -13.86 1.10
C LEU A 17 12.12 -14.77 1.70
N MET A 18 11.76 -16.01 2.00
CA MET A 18 12.68 -17.02 2.55
C MET A 18 13.72 -17.42 1.50
N TRP A 19 13.31 -17.54 0.25
CA TRP A 19 14.19 -17.81 -0.88
C TRP A 19 15.22 -16.70 -1.08
N LYS A 20 14.78 -15.44 -1.10
CA LYS A 20 15.65 -14.27 -1.26
C LYS A 20 16.71 -14.22 -0.17
N ARG A 21 16.32 -14.47 1.08
CA ARG A 21 17.23 -14.50 2.22
C ARG A 21 18.26 -15.62 2.08
N LYS A 22 17.83 -16.84 1.76
CA LYS A 22 18.75 -17.98 1.55
C LYS A 22 19.73 -17.76 0.40
N ILE A 23 19.30 -17.11 -0.68
CA ILE A 23 20.18 -16.78 -1.80
C ILE A 23 21.17 -15.69 -1.40
N SER A 24 20.72 -14.63 -0.72
CA SER A 24 21.59 -13.60 -0.17
C SER A 24 22.63 -14.16 0.80
N ASP A 25 22.23 -15.01 1.75
CA ASP A 25 23.14 -15.64 2.70
C ASP A 25 24.22 -16.49 1.99
N GLN A 26 23.87 -17.12 0.86
CA GLN A 26 24.80 -17.92 0.06
C GLN A 26 25.72 -17.08 -0.83
N LEU A 27 25.26 -15.90 -1.24
CA LEU A 27 26.07 -14.93 -1.98
C LEU A 27 26.98 -14.15 -1.04
N ASP A 28 26.58 -13.93 0.21
CA ASP A 28 27.41 -13.33 1.27
C ASP A 28 28.65 -14.18 1.57
N TYR A 29 28.56 -15.51 1.39
CA TYR A 29 29.71 -16.39 1.50
C TYR A 29 30.81 -16.09 0.45
N GLN A 30 30.45 -15.39 -0.64
CA GLN A 30 31.36 -14.99 -1.70
C GLN A 30 31.23 -13.48 -1.91
N GLU A 31 31.96 -12.71 -1.10
CA GLU A 31 31.88 -11.24 -0.92
C GLU A 31 31.74 -10.45 -2.25
N GLU A 32 32.38 -10.90 -3.33
CA GLU A 32 32.36 -10.28 -4.66
C GLU A 32 31.04 -10.51 -5.44
N ALA A 33 30.31 -11.59 -5.15
CA ALA A 33 29.08 -12.00 -5.84
C ALA A 33 27.85 -11.25 -5.33
N ILE A 34 27.81 -10.90 -4.04
CA ILE A 34 26.73 -10.07 -3.51
C ILE A 34 26.84 -8.63 -4.01
N GLU A 35 28.06 -8.11 -4.21
CA GLU A 35 28.29 -6.77 -4.76
C GLU A 35 27.78 -6.60 -6.20
N VAL A 36 27.77 -7.66 -7.00
CA VAL A 36 27.16 -7.66 -8.35
C VAL A 36 25.64 -7.51 -8.26
N ILE A 37 25.01 -8.16 -7.28
CA ILE A 37 23.55 -8.15 -7.08
C ILE A 37 23.05 -6.87 -6.39
N ASP A 38 23.91 -6.21 -5.63
CA ASP A 38 23.66 -4.90 -5.00
C ASP A 38 24.02 -3.71 -5.90
N SER A 39 24.43 -3.95 -7.16
CA SER A 39 24.87 -2.92 -8.12
C SER A 39 26.15 -2.16 -7.71
N LYS A 40 26.90 -2.67 -6.73
CA LYS A 40 28.17 -2.09 -6.27
C LYS A 40 29.32 -2.43 -7.21
N LEU A 41 29.32 -3.66 -7.76
CA LEU A 41 30.27 -4.10 -8.78
C LEU A 41 29.61 -4.01 -10.17
N LYS A 42 29.88 -2.93 -10.91
CA LYS A 42 29.32 -2.70 -12.24
C LYS A 42 30.17 -3.34 -13.34
N ARG A 43 29.53 -3.69 -14.45
CA ARG A 43 30.19 -4.15 -15.68
C ARG A 43 31.30 -3.15 -16.04
N PRO A 44 32.57 -3.58 -16.14
CA PRO A 44 33.64 -2.65 -16.50
C PRO A 44 33.45 -2.15 -17.93
N GLU A 45 33.48 -0.83 -18.11
CA GLU A 45 33.45 -0.18 -19.42
C GLU A 45 34.76 -0.46 -20.18
N SER A 46 34.72 -0.45 -21.51
CA SER A 46 35.91 -0.64 -22.34
C SER A 46 36.91 0.50 -22.15
N ILE A 47 38.17 0.19 -21.88
CA ILE A 47 39.24 1.21 -21.82
C ILE A 47 39.69 1.60 -23.23
N ASP A 48 40.20 2.82 -23.35
CA ASP A 48 40.85 3.36 -24.54
C ASP A 48 42.12 2.58 -24.91
N ALA A 49 42.40 2.45 -26.20
CA ALA A 49 43.48 1.61 -26.75
C ALA A 49 44.89 2.12 -26.42
N ASP A 50 45.00 3.34 -25.86
CA ASP A 50 46.25 4.00 -25.44
C ASP A 50 46.47 4.04 -23.92
N ALA A 51 45.64 3.35 -23.12
CA ALA A 51 45.81 3.30 -21.67
C ALA A 51 47.17 2.69 -21.23
N GLN A 52 47.73 3.15 -20.11
CA GLN A 52 48.98 2.60 -19.55
C GLN A 52 48.86 1.09 -19.22
N GLU A 53 49.96 0.35 -19.35
CA GLU A 53 50.06 -1.11 -19.09
C GLU A 53 49.56 -1.50 -17.69
N SER A 54 49.78 -0.65 -16.68
CA SER A 54 49.28 -0.84 -15.30
C SER A 54 47.75 -0.76 -15.22
N VAL A 55 47.15 0.19 -15.93
CA VAL A 55 45.70 0.41 -16.03
C VAL A 55 45.04 -0.74 -16.81
N ARG A 56 45.70 -1.24 -17.87
CA ARG A 56 45.23 -2.42 -18.62
C ARG A 56 45.25 -3.68 -17.77
N LYS A 57 46.29 -3.87 -16.94
CA LYS A 57 46.38 -5.03 -16.02
C LYS A 57 45.29 -5.00 -14.96
N GLN A 58 45.11 -3.86 -14.29
CA GLN A 58 44.07 -3.68 -13.26
C GLN A 58 42.66 -3.84 -13.84
N HIS A 59 42.39 -3.28 -15.02
CA HIS A 59 41.11 -3.46 -15.69
C HIS A 59 40.83 -4.91 -16.09
N LYS A 60 41.85 -5.62 -16.60
CA LYS A 60 41.73 -7.05 -16.93
C LYS A 60 41.45 -7.89 -15.68
N GLU A 61 42.02 -7.52 -14.54
CA GLU A 61 41.79 -8.16 -13.25
C GLU A 61 40.35 -7.89 -12.76
N CYS A 62 39.90 -6.64 -12.77
CA CYS A 62 38.51 -6.26 -12.45
C CYS A 62 37.48 -6.93 -13.39
N CYS A 63 37.75 -7.02 -14.69
CA CYS A 63 36.89 -7.72 -15.66
C CYS A 63 36.77 -9.21 -15.34
N ASN A 64 37.88 -9.84 -14.96
CA ASN A 64 37.87 -11.24 -14.60
C ASN A 64 37.16 -11.52 -13.28
N LEU A 65 37.31 -10.64 -12.29
CA LEU A 65 36.58 -10.70 -11.02
C LEU A 65 35.07 -10.54 -11.25
N TYR A 66 34.65 -9.47 -11.93
CA TYR A 66 33.23 -9.24 -12.27
C TYR A 66 32.63 -10.42 -13.04
N ARG A 67 33.35 -10.96 -14.05
CA ARG A 67 32.87 -12.10 -14.82
C ARG A 67 32.67 -13.35 -13.95
N LYS A 68 33.61 -13.65 -13.05
CA LYS A 68 33.51 -14.80 -12.14
C LYS A 68 32.34 -14.63 -11.17
N ALA A 69 32.24 -13.45 -10.54
CA ALA A 69 31.17 -13.11 -9.60
C ALA A 69 29.78 -13.16 -10.24
N ASN A 70 29.61 -12.54 -11.42
CA ASN A 70 28.36 -12.52 -12.16
C ASN A 70 27.94 -13.92 -12.64
N SER A 71 28.88 -14.73 -13.14
CA SER A 71 28.58 -16.11 -13.56
C SER A 71 28.18 -17.00 -12.39
N TYR A 72 28.84 -16.85 -11.24
CA TYR A 72 28.49 -17.59 -10.03
C TYR A 72 27.08 -17.22 -9.54
N ALA A 73 26.79 -15.92 -9.43
CA ALA A 73 25.48 -15.42 -9.03
C ALA A 73 24.36 -15.89 -9.98
N LYS A 74 24.57 -15.83 -11.30
CA LYS A 74 23.62 -16.36 -12.29
C LYS A 74 23.39 -17.86 -12.12
N SER A 75 24.46 -18.63 -11.97
CA SER A 75 24.36 -20.08 -11.79
C SER A 75 23.59 -20.44 -10.52
N LEU A 76 23.83 -19.72 -9.42
CA LEU A 76 23.13 -19.92 -8.16
C LEU A 76 21.64 -19.59 -8.30
N ILE A 77 21.30 -18.43 -8.88
CA ILE A 77 19.91 -18.04 -9.13
C ILE A 77 19.22 -19.08 -10.02
N ALA A 78 19.84 -19.48 -11.13
CA ALA A 78 19.29 -20.47 -12.06
C ALA A 78 19.06 -21.84 -11.39
N SER A 79 19.96 -22.26 -10.50
CA SER A 79 19.81 -23.52 -9.75
C SER A 79 18.70 -23.50 -8.70
N ALA A 80 18.27 -22.31 -8.30
CA ALA A 80 17.33 -22.11 -7.20
C ALA A 80 15.93 -21.68 -7.66
N ILE A 81 15.65 -21.71 -8.96
CA ILE A 81 14.34 -21.40 -9.53
C ILE A 81 13.84 -22.56 -10.38
N THR A 82 12.54 -22.57 -10.69
CA THR A 82 11.94 -23.55 -11.59
C THR A 82 12.16 -23.17 -13.05
N ASP A 83 12.09 -24.14 -13.97
CA ASP A 83 12.27 -23.90 -15.41
C ASP A 83 11.30 -22.83 -15.97
N ALA A 84 10.06 -22.81 -15.46
CA ALA A 84 9.05 -21.82 -15.82
C ALA A 84 9.42 -20.39 -15.40
N VAL A 85 10.13 -20.24 -14.27
CA VAL A 85 10.63 -18.94 -13.79
C VAL A 85 11.94 -18.58 -14.50
N TYR A 86 12.78 -19.58 -14.79
CA TYR A 86 14.02 -19.39 -15.55
C TYR A 86 13.77 -18.84 -16.96
N GLN A 87 12.75 -19.35 -17.66
CA GLN A 87 12.36 -18.86 -18.99
C GLN A 87 12.08 -17.34 -19.01
N LYS A 88 11.64 -16.75 -17.89
CA LYS A 88 11.31 -15.33 -17.78
C LYS A 88 12.51 -14.42 -17.50
N ILE A 89 13.66 -14.99 -17.17
CA ILE A 89 14.88 -14.24 -16.83
C ILE A 89 16.07 -14.62 -17.72
N MET A 90 15.89 -15.59 -18.62
CA MET A 90 16.90 -16.11 -19.51
C MET A 90 17.42 -15.06 -20.51
N ASP A 91 16.61 -14.03 -20.81
CA ASP A 91 16.94 -12.89 -21.66
C ASP A 91 17.85 -11.86 -20.96
N LYS A 92 18.05 -11.95 -19.63
CA LYS A 92 18.82 -10.95 -18.86
C LYS A 92 20.31 -11.19 -18.96
N GLU A 93 21.09 -10.15 -19.22
CA GLU A 93 22.55 -10.25 -19.43
C GLU A 93 23.32 -10.37 -18.12
N THR A 94 22.81 -9.74 -17.05
CA THR A 94 23.47 -9.69 -15.74
C THR A 94 22.69 -10.43 -14.65
N ALA A 95 23.40 -10.91 -13.63
CA ALA A 95 22.77 -11.49 -12.43
C ALA A 95 21.89 -10.45 -11.72
N PHE A 96 22.29 -9.18 -11.78
CA PHE A 96 21.53 -8.04 -11.26
C PHE A 96 20.16 -7.90 -11.93
N GLU A 97 20.12 -7.82 -13.26
CA GLU A 97 18.87 -7.72 -14.02
C GLU A 97 17.94 -8.92 -13.78
N ALA A 98 18.51 -10.12 -13.76
CA ALA A 98 17.77 -11.33 -13.44
C ALA A 98 17.15 -11.27 -12.03
N TRP A 99 17.93 -10.83 -11.04
CA TRP A 99 17.49 -10.66 -9.66
C TRP A 99 16.44 -9.56 -9.49
N GLU A 100 16.60 -8.44 -10.17
CA GLU A 100 15.65 -7.33 -10.14
C GLU A 100 14.32 -7.68 -10.82
N SER A 101 14.36 -8.38 -11.96
CA SER A 101 13.17 -8.90 -12.64
C SER A 101 12.38 -9.86 -11.74
N LEU A 102 13.07 -10.76 -11.02
CA LEU A 102 12.43 -11.64 -10.03
C LEU A 102 11.81 -10.84 -8.89
N LYS A 103 12.52 -9.86 -8.33
CA LYS A 103 11.98 -8.97 -7.30
C LYS A 103 10.71 -8.28 -7.79
N GLN A 104 10.71 -7.69 -8.99
CA GLN A 104 9.54 -7.02 -9.52
C GLN A 104 8.37 -7.98 -9.72
N GLN A 105 8.58 -9.14 -10.33
CA GLN A 105 7.50 -10.09 -10.59
C GLN A 105 6.85 -10.64 -9.31
N PHE A 106 7.63 -10.92 -8.26
CA PHE A 106 7.08 -11.49 -7.03
C PHE A 106 6.71 -10.44 -5.97
N GLU A 107 7.31 -9.24 -5.99
CA GLU A 107 6.93 -8.15 -5.08
C GLU A 107 5.79 -7.28 -5.64
N ALA A 108 5.69 -7.04 -6.96
CA ALA A 108 4.60 -6.24 -7.56
C ALA A 108 3.24 -6.94 -7.43
N THR A 109 3.21 -8.26 -7.63
CA THR A 109 1.98 -9.05 -7.47
C THR A 109 1.43 -8.95 -6.04
N SER A 110 2.27 -8.76 -5.01
CA SER A 110 1.76 -8.56 -3.64
C SER A 110 1.00 -7.25 -3.42
N LYS A 111 1.34 -6.17 -4.16
CA LYS A 111 0.61 -4.90 -4.11
C LYS A 111 -0.66 -4.95 -4.96
N ASP A 112 -0.59 -5.57 -6.13
CA ASP A 112 -1.72 -5.73 -7.04
C ASP A 112 -2.80 -6.67 -6.45
N GLN A 113 -2.38 -7.73 -5.76
CA GLN A 113 -3.29 -8.61 -5.02
C GLN A 113 -4.02 -7.87 -3.89
N LEU A 114 -3.33 -6.98 -3.16
CA LEU A 114 -3.97 -6.20 -2.11
C LEU A 114 -4.95 -5.17 -2.67
N PHE A 115 -4.59 -4.52 -3.78
CA PHE A 115 -5.49 -3.62 -4.49
C PHE A 115 -6.73 -4.36 -5.00
N LYS A 116 -6.55 -5.57 -5.55
CA LYS A 116 -7.64 -6.46 -5.97
C LYS A 116 -8.55 -6.84 -4.80
N ILE A 117 -7.98 -7.27 -3.67
CA ILE A 117 -8.75 -7.62 -2.46
C ILE A 117 -9.51 -6.40 -1.91
N CYS A 118 -8.91 -5.20 -1.93
CA CYS A 118 -9.60 -3.96 -1.58
C CYS A 118 -10.79 -3.71 -2.51
N ALA A 119 -10.59 -3.78 -3.83
CA ALA A 119 -11.64 -3.55 -4.81
C ALA A 119 -12.80 -4.57 -4.66
N GLU A 120 -12.47 -5.85 -4.49
CA GLU A 120 -13.45 -6.92 -4.23
C GLU A 120 -14.20 -6.71 -2.91
N SER A 121 -13.51 -6.26 -1.86
CA SER A 121 -14.14 -5.95 -0.55
C SER A 121 -15.10 -4.76 -0.64
N PHE A 122 -14.76 -3.71 -1.38
CA PHE A 122 -15.63 -2.54 -1.56
C PHE A 122 -16.79 -2.78 -2.52
N ALA A 123 -16.62 -3.68 -3.50
CA ALA A 123 -17.68 -4.10 -4.41
C ALA A 123 -18.56 -5.23 -3.83
N PHE A 124 -18.19 -5.80 -2.67
CA PHE A 124 -18.90 -6.90 -2.07
C PHE A 124 -20.32 -6.47 -1.65
N SER A 125 -21.31 -7.13 -2.22
CA SER A 125 -22.72 -6.85 -1.99
C SER A 125 -23.53 -8.14 -1.93
N TRP A 126 -24.71 -8.05 -1.34
CA TRP A 126 -25.61 -9.18 -1.18
C TRP A 126 -26.12 -9.71 -2.52
N VAL A 127 -26.01 -11.03 -2.74
CA VAL A 127 -26.52 -11.69 -3.95
C VAL A 127 -27.91 -12.28 -3.67
N PRO A 128 -28.94 -11.95 -4.47
CA PRO A 128 -30.27 -12.55 -4.33
C PRO A 128 -30.21 -14.08 -4.45
N GLY A 129 -30.69 -14.81 -3.45
CA GLY A 129 -30.65 -16.27 -3.40
C GLY A 129 -29.48 -16.87 -2.61
N GLU A 130 -28.57 -16.05 -2.08
CA GLU A 130 -27.54 -16.49 -1.14
C GLU A 130 -28.10 -16.57 0.30
N ASP A 131 -27.69 -17.58 1.06
CA ASP A 131 -28.02 -17.66 2.48
C ASP A 131 -27.12 -16.73 3.33
N VAL A 132 -27.68 -16.19 4.41
CA VAL A 132 -27.01 -15.22 5.30
C VAL A 132 -25.71 -15.77 5.88
N THR A 133 -25.67 -17.05 6.24
CA THR A 133 -24.46 -17.66 6.79
C THR A 133 -23.35 -17.76 5.74
N THR A 134 -23.70 -18.04 4.49
CA THR A 134 -22.75 -18.09 3.36
C THR A 134 -22.22 -16.70 3.05
N HIS A 135 -23.11 -15.71 3.03
CA HIS A 135 -22.73 -14.31 2.80
C HIS A 135 -21.77 -13.79 3.88
N ILE A 136 -22.08 -14.04 5.16
CA ILE A 136 -21.21 -13.65 6.29
C ILE A 136 -19.87 -14.39 6.24
N ALA A 137 -19.84 -15.66 5.86
CA ALA A 137 -18.61 -16.42 5.72
C ALA A 137 -17.68 -15.83 4.65
N LYS A 138 -18.23 -15.44 3.49
CA LYS A 138 -17.49 -14.76 2.42
C LYS A 138 -16.95 -13.41 2.86
N LEU A 139 -17.77 -12.59 3.52
CA LEU A 139 -17.36 -11.30 4.06
C LEU A 139 -16.21 -11.45 5.07
N ARG A 140 -16.30 -12.44 5.97
CA ARG A 140 -15.23 -12.74 6.94
C ARG A 140 -13.94 -13.17 6.27
N SER A 141 -14.01 -13.98 5.21
CA SER A 141 -12.82 -14.37 4.44
C SER A 141 -12.14 -13.17 3.80
N LEU A 142 -12.91 -12.35 3.07
CA LEU A 142 -12.41 -11.12 2.43
C LEU A 142 -11.79 -10.16 3.46
N TRP A 143 -12.45 -9.97 4.60
CA TRP A 143 -11.93 -9.14 5.70
C TRP A 143 -10.62 -9.66 6.28
N ASN A 144 -10.49 -10.99 6.45
CA ASN A 144 -9.27 -11.61 6.95
C ASN A 144 -8.12 -11.48 5.95
N GLU A 145 -8.40 -11.69 4.66
CA GLU A 145 -7.42 -11.54 3.59
C GLU A 145 -6.93 -10.09 3.47
N LEU A 146 -7.85 -9.12 3.53
CA LEU A 146 -7.55 -7.70 3.55
C LEU A 146 -6.67 -7.32 4.74
N ASN A 147 -7.06 -7.73 5.96
CA ASN A 147 -6.28 -7.45 7.16
C ASN A 147 -4.88 -8.07 7.13
N ASN A 148 -4.79 -9.32 6.68
CA ASN A 148 -3.49 -9.99 6.53
C ASN A 148 -2.59 -9.26 5.53
N GLY A 149 -3.17 -8.77 4.42
CA GLY A 149 -2.50 -7.92 3.45
C GLY A 149 -2.00 -6.60 4.07
N LEU A 150 -2.88 -5.89 4.77
CA LEU A 150 -2.57 -4.62 5.42
C LEU A 150 -1.50 -4.76 6.51
N VAL A 151 -1.56 -5.83 7.33
CA VAL A 151 -0.52 -6.11 8.34
C VAL A 151 0.83 -6.37 7.69
N LYS A 152 0.88 -7.08 6.56
CA LYS A 152 2.12 -7.30 5.81
C LYS A 152 2.69 -5.99 5.25
N LEU A 153 1.84 -5.09 4.74
CA LEU A 153 2.26 -3.77 4.30
C LEU A 153 2.73 -2.88 5.45
N ALA A 154 1.99 -2.86 6.56
CA ALA A 154 2.34 -2.10 7.75
C ALA A 154 3.70 -2.56 8.29
N ARG A 155 3.97 -3.87 8.37
CA ARG A 155 5.29 -4.40 8.76
C ARG A 155 6.39 -4.00 7.79
N LYS A 156 6.15 -4.00 6.47
CA LYS A 156 7.13 -3.52 5.47
C LYS A 156 7.44 -2.02 5.63
N ASN A 157 6.43 -1.20 5.94
CA ASN A 157 6.57 0.26 6.01
C ASN A 157 7.10 0.74 7.37
N PHE A 158 6.70 0.13 8.49
CA PHE A 158 7.28 0.44 9.79
C PHE A 158 8.75 -0.01 9.88
N ALA A 159 9.09 -1.18 9.33
CA ALA A 159 10.50 -1.59 9.20
C ALA A 159 11.29 -0.78 8.15
N ALA A 160 10.65 0.10 7.38
CA ALA A 160 11.34 1.02 6.49
C ALA A 160 11.87 2.27 7.23
N GLN A 161 11.32 2.61 8.41
CA GLN A 161 11.97 3.58 9.30
C GLN A 161 13.32 3.05 9.78
N ASP A 162 13.41 1.77 10.14
CA ASP A 162 14.67 1.14 10.58
C ASP A 162 15.74 1.05 9.47
N ARG A 163 15.36 1.19 8.19
CA ARG A 163 16.31 1.18 7.06
C ARG A 163 16.95 2.54 6.78
N ASN A 164 16.35 3.63 7.26
CA ASN A 164 16.94 4.95 7.17
C ASN A 164 17.53 5.30 8.54
N GLN A 165 18.84 5.10 8.70
CA GLN A 165 19.57 5.46 9.93
C GLN A 165 19.37 6.92 10.38
N ASN A 166 18.87 7.78 9.47
CA ASN A 166 18.68 9.21 9.70
C ASN A 166 17.21 9.60 9.99
N ASN A 167 16.31 8.64 10.19
CA ASN A 167 14.90 8.93 10.49
C ASN A 167 14.63 8.67 11.98
N GLU A 168 14.04 9.64 12.67
CA GLU A 168 13.70 9.55 14.09
C GLU A 168 12.22 9.88 14.29
N PHE A 169 11.46 8.99 14.93
CA PHE A 169 10.11 9.30 15.39
C PHE A 169 10.12 9.48 16.91
N VAL A 170 9.66 10.64 17.36
CA VAL A 170 9.59 10.98 18.78
C VAL A 170 8.14 11.28 19.14
N SER A 171 7.67 10.73 20.27
CA SER A 171 6.34 10.96 20.79
C SER A 171 6.40 11.37 22.26
N THR A 172 5.65 12.41 22.60
CA THR A 172 5.34 12.86 23.95
C THR A 172 3.83 12.66 24.21
N PRO A 173 3.33 12.89 25.45
CA PRO A 173 1.91 12.77 25.75
C PRO A 173 0.99 13.70 24.95
N THR A 174 1.51 14.85 24.49
CA THR A 174 0.75 15.92 23.84
C THR A 174 1.18 16.18 22.40
N GLU A 175 2.32 15.65 21.96
CA GLU A 175 2.90 15.95 20.65
C GLU A 175 3.67 14.74 20.11
N CYS A 176 3.80 14.65 18.79
CA CYS A 176 4.67 13.70 18.13
C CYS A 176 5.28 14.32 16.87
N TRP A 177 6.50 13.92 16.51
CA TRP A 177 7.13 14.40 15.29
C TRP A 177 8.01 13.34 14.64
N LEU A 178 8.10 13.43 13.32
CA LEU A 178 9.01 12.64 12.49
C LEU A 178 10.13 13.55 12.00
N LYS A 179 11.37 13.21 12.33
CA LYS A 179 12.56 13.83 11.76
C LYS A 179 13.14 12.96 10.65
N VAL A 180 13.62 13.60 9.60
CA VAL A 180 14.40 13.00 8.52
C VAL A 180 15.65 13.85 8.36
N LYS A 181 16.84 13.30 8.67
CA LYS A 181 18.12 14.04 8.66
C LYS A 181 18.06 15.31 9.51
N ASP A 182 17.55 15.18 10.74
CA ASP A 182 17.32 16.25 11.72
C ASP A 182 16.21 17.27 11.39
N ASP A 183 15.70 17.29 10.17
CA ASP A 183 14.57 18.15 9.80
C ASP A 183 13.23 17.52 10.19
N VAL A 184 12.41 18.26 10.93
CA VAL A 184 11.04 17.83 11.25
C VAL A 184 10.17 17.93 10.01
N VAL A 185 9.83 16.79 9.42
CA VAL A 185 9.01 16.70 8.21
C VAL A 185 7.52 16.53 8.51
N LEU A 186 7.18 16.06 9.70
CA LEU A 186 5.80 15.86 10.12
C LEU A 186 5.66 16.15 11.60
N TYR A 187 4.64 16.93 11.96
CA TYR A 187 4.32 17.26 13.34
C TYR A 187 2.84 16.98 13.62
N GLY A 188 2.59 16.30 14.73
CA GLY A 188 1.26 15.99 15.25
C GLY A 188 1.11 16.51 16.68
N SER A 189 -0.07 17.03 16.99
CA SER A 189 -0.47 17.50 18.32
C SER A 189 -1.66 16.69 18.82
N ARG A 190 -1.76 16.51 20.13
CA ARG A 190 -2.82 15.74 20.79
C ARG A 190 -3.34 16.56 21.98
N SER A 191 -4.67 16.61 22.12
CA SER A 191 -5.28 17.18 23.31
C SER A 191 -4.94 16.34 24.53
N VAL A 192 -4.74 16.96 25.69
CA VAL A 192 -4.52 16.24 26.96
C VAL A 192 -5.65 15.23 27.18
N ASN A 193 -5.31 13.96 27.39
CA ASN A 193 -6.23 12.80 27.47
C ASN A 193 -7.02 12.46 26.19
N GLY A 194 -6.64 13.01 25.03
CA GLY A 194 -7.21 12.67 23.74
C GLY A 194 -6.61 11.38 23.16
N PHE A 195 -7.43 10.55 22.51
CA PHE A 195 -6.95 9.38 21.77
C PHE A 195 -6.48 9.72 20.35
N LEU A 196 -6.87 10.88 19.83
CA LEU A 196 -6.61 11.27 18.44
C LEU A 196 -5.39 12.21 18.35
N ILE A 197 -4.63 12.06 17.28
CA ILE A 197 -3.50 12.93 16.92
C ILE A 197 -3.95 13.82 15.77
N LYS A 198 -3.87 15.14 15.96
CA LYS A 198 -4.10 16.15 14.93
C LYS A 198 -2.78 16.48 14.27
N THR A 199 -2.65 16.11 13.00
CA THR A 199 -1.50 16.42 12.16
C THR A 199 -1.92 17.44 11.12
N ASN A 200 -1.18 18.55 11.01
CA ASN A 200 -1.37 19.51 9.94
C ASN A 200 -0.48 19.07 8.77
N ILE A 201 -1.09 18.60 7.68
CA ILE A 201 -0.39 18.23 6.46
C ILE A 201 -0.70 19.29 5.43
N GLU A 202 0.33 19.99 4.96
CA GLU A 202 0.21 20.92 3.86
C GLU A 202 0.59 20.21 2.55
N PRO A 203 -0.22 20.35 1.49
CA PRO A 203 0.14 19.83 0.17
C PRO A 203 1.34 20.62 -0.36
N ILE A 204 2.35 19.91 -0.88
CA ILE A 204 3.47 20.54 -1.58
C ILE A 204 2.91 21.17 -2.85
N LEU A 205 2.88 22.50 -2.90
CA LEU A 205 2.49 23.23 -4.11
C LEU A 205 3.61 23.10 -5.15
N PRO A 206 3.32 22.66 -6.39
CA PRO A 206 4.31 22.63 -7.45
C PRO A 206 4.81 24.05 -7.73
N LYS A 207 6.13 24.18 -8.01
CA LYS A 207 6.77 25.47 -8.35
C LYS A 207 6.21 26.09 -9.63
N GLU A 208 5.69 25.26 -10.51
CA GLU A 208 4.97 25.68 -11.71
C GLU A 208 3.48 25.44 -11.48
N MET A 209 2.68 26.51 -11.59
CA MET A 209 1.23 26.40 -11.57
C MET A 209 0.78 25.65 -12.82
N THR A 210 0.42 24.39 -12.68
CA THR A 210 -0.36 23.69 -13.71
C THR A 210 -1.77 24.26 -13.69
N GLU A 211 -2.17 24.96 -14.75
CA GLU A 211 -3.57 25.34 -14.95
C GLU A 211 -4.40 24.09 -15.16
N VAL A 212 -5.04 23.62 -14.09
CA VAL A 212 -6.05 22.57 -14.17
C VAL A 212 -7.38 23.26 -14.43
N TYR A 213 -7.93 23.06 -15.63
CA TYR A 213 -9.31 23.44 -15.94
C TYR A 213 -10.26 22.57 -15.12
N THR A 214 -10.56 22.99 -13.89
CA THR A 214 -11.67 22.43 -13.14
C THR A 214 -12.94 23.02 -13.75
N VAL A 215 -13.70 22.18 -14.46
CA VAL A 215 -15.11 22.48 -14.76
C VAL A 215 -15.84 22.39 -13.43
N VAL A 216 -15.73 23.44 -12.62
CA VAL A 216 -16.63 23.65 -11.49
C VAL A 216 -17.93 24.13 -12.10
N ALA A 217 -18.72 23.19 -12.61
CA ALA A 217 -20.14 23.41 -12.57
C ALA A 217 -20.47 23.69 -11.09
N ASP A 218 -21.23 24.76 -10.81
CA ASP A 218 -21.70 25.21 -9.50
C ASP A 218 -22.60 24.16 -8.77
N ILE A 219 -22.33 22.86 -8.94
CA ILE A 219 -22.88 21.78 -8.14
C ILE A 219 -22.39 22.07 -6.73
N SER A 220 -23.34 22.50 -5.90
CA SER A 220 -23.08 23.43 -4.81
C SER A 220 -21.94 22.95 -3.91
N PHE A 221 -20.88 23.76 -3.78
CA PHE A 221 -19.69 23.46 -2.95
C PHE A 221 -20.06 22.97 -1.54
N LEU A 222 -21.16 23.49 -0.99
CA LEU A 222 -21.76 23.02 0.26
C LEU A 222 -22.24 21.57 0.23
N HIS A 223 -22.87 21.14 -0.87
CA HIS A 223 -23.32 19.77 -1.08
C HIS A 223 -22.14 18.80 -1.16
N LEU A 224 -21.03 19.20 -1.78
CA LEU A 224 -19.81 18.39 -1.83
C LEU A 224 -19.22 18.14 -0.44
N TYR A 225 -19.14 19.16 0.43
CA TYR A 225 -18.71 18.96 1.81
C TYR A 225 -19.72 18.17 2.64
N HIS A 226 -21.00 18.32 2.34
CA HIS A 226 -22.05 17.50 2.93
C HIS A 226 -21.85 16.01 2.67
N GLU A 227 -21.51 15.60 1.46
CA GLU A 227 -21.22 14.21 1.16
C GLU A 227 -19.89 13.76 1.78
N LYS A 228 -18.83 14.55 1.63
CA LYS A 228 -17.49 14.21 2.15
C LYS A 228 -17.44 14.06 3.67
N TRP A 229 -18.26 14.80 4.40
CA TRP A 229 -18.29 14.76 5.86
C TRP A 229 -19.33 13.77 6.39
N GLY A 230 -19.84 12.88 5.55
CA GLY A 230 -20.75 11.82 5.97
C GLY A 230 -22.19 12.30 6.16
N PHE A 231 -22.70 13.10 5.22
CA PHE A 231 -24.10 13.53 5.15
C PHE A 231 -24.58 14.31 6.39
N GLN A 232 -23.67 15.04 7.03
CA GLN A 232 -23.98 15.91 8.19
C GLN A 232 -24.91 17.06 7.82
N ASP A 233 -25.57 17.69 8.80
CA ASP A 233 -26.47 18.81 8.51
C ASP A 233 -25.75 19.95 7.76
N LYS A 234 -26.32 20.40 6.63
CA LYS A 234 -25.71 21.45 5.78
C LYS A 234 -25.46 22.77 6.53
N ARG A 235 -26.24 23.08 7.56
CA ARG A 235 -26.01 24.26 8.43
C ARG A 235 -24.79 24.04 9.32
N HIS A 236 -24.65 22.84 9.87
CA HIS A 236 -23.50 22.48 10.70
C HIS A 236 -22.20 22.54 9.90
N ILE A 237 -22.19 21.96 8.70
CA ILE A 237 -21.03 22.00 7.79
C ILE A 237 -20.68 23.43 7.43
N ARG A 238 -21.67 24.26 7.07
CA ARG A 238 -21.41 25.68 6.79
C ARG A 238 -20.71 26.38 7.97
N ASN A 239 -21.22 26.18 9.19
CA ASN A 239 -20.62 26.79 10.38
C ASN A 239 -19.19 26.30 10.61
N MET A 240 -18.92 25.02 10.37
CA MET A 240 -17.56 24.46 10.48
C MET A 240 -16.62 24.99 9.40
N LEU A 241 -17.08 25.13 8.16
CA LEU A 241 -16.28 25.70 7.08
C LEU A 241 -15.94 27.18 7.34
N GLU A 242 -16.90 27.95 7.88
CA GLU A 242 -16.65 29.34 8.25
C GLU A 242 -15.70 29.44 9.47
N LYS A 243 -15.86 28.59 10.49
CA LYS A 243 -15.08 28.66 11.73
C LYS A 243 -13.66 28.12 11.60
N GLU A 244 -13.49 26.96 10.97
CA GLU A 244 -12.21 26.23 10.93
C GLU A 244 -11.40 26.56 9.68
N LEU A 245 -12.07 26.84 8.54
CA LEU A 245 -11.40 27.09 7.26
C LEU A 245 -11.57 28.53 6.73
N GLY A 246 -12.39 29.36 7.38
CA GLY A 246 -12.64 30.74 6.95
C GLY A 246 -13.44 30.88 5.64
N ILE A 247 -14.06 29.81 5.14
CA ILE A 247 -14.74 29.79 3.83
C ILE A 247 -16.21 30.19 4.00
N ARG A 248 -16.62 31.32 3.42
CA ARG A 248 -18.02 31.79 3.46
C ARG A 248 -18.84 31.19 2.32
N ILE A 249 -19.87 30.41 2.66
CA ILE A 249 -20.70 29.69 1.69
C ILE A 249 -22.18 30.00 1.94
N LYS A 250 -22.96 30.22 0.87
CA LYS A 250 -24.41 30.39 0.98
C LYS A 250 -25.10 29.05 1.25
N LEU A 251 -26.08 29.05 2.13
CA LEU A 251 -26.87 27.86 2.42
C LEU A 251 -27.76 27.52 1.21
N ASN A 252 -27.52 26.37 0.59
CA ASN A 252 -28.36 25.85 -0.47
C ASN A 252 -29.45 24.93 0.11
N LYS A 253 -30.68 25.02 -0.43
CA LYS A 253 -31.84 24.19 -0.09
C LYS A 253 -31.96 22.93 -0.95
N GLU A 254 -31.03 22.69 -1.87
CA GLU A 254 -30.97 21.44 -2.64
C GLU A 254 -31.08 20.23 -1.71
N LEU A 255 -32.02 19.35 -2.05
CA LEU A 255 -32.22 18.09 -1.36
C LEU A 255 -31.08 17.14 -1.71
N CYS A 256 -30.58 16.41 -0.72
CA CYS A 256 -29.63 15.33 -0.94
C CYS A 256 -30.43 14.02 -1.00
N GLU A 257 -30.43 13.39 -2.16
CA GLU A 257 -31.14 12.14 -2.42
C GLU A 257 -30.69 10.99 -1.46
N PRO A 258 -29.38 10.75 -1.23
CA PRO A 258 -28.93 9.81 -0.21
C PRO A 258 -29.44 10.11 1.20
N CYS A 259 -29.51 11.39 1.59
CA CYS A 259 -30.10 11.78 2.88
C CYS A 259 -31.58 11.46 2.95
N ILE A 260 -32.32 11.64 1.85
CA ILE A 260 -33.75 11.31 1.80
C ILE A 260 -33.92 9.80 1.96
N PHE A 261 -33.18 8.98 1.21
CA PHE A 261 -33.27 7.53 1.33
C PHE A 261 -32.80 7.01 2.69
N GLY A 262 -31.75 7.60 3.27
CA GLY A 262 -31.25 7.23 4.59
C GLY A 262 -32.12 7.72 5.76
N LYS A 263 -32.86 8.82 5.59
CA LYS A 263 -33.84 9.32 6.59
C LYS A 263 -35.26 8.85 6.31
N ALA A 264 -35.51 8.17 5.20
CA ALA A 264 -36.74 7.45 4.94
C ALA A 264 -36.77 6.21 5.84
N HIS A 265 -36.99 6.42 7.14
CA HIS A 265 -37.31 5.36 8.06
C HIS A 265 -38.72 5.51 8.60
N ARG A 266 -39.44 4.40 8.40
CA ARG A 266 -40.64 3.94 9.10
C ARG A 266 -41.85 4.85 8.97
N ILE A 267 -42.79 4.37 8.16
CA ILE A 267 -44.22 4.67 8.35
C ILE A 267 -44.51 4.53 9.85
N LEU A 268 -45.20 5.52 10.43
CA LEU A 268 -45.73 5.41 11.78
C LEU A 268 -46.48 4.07 11.86
N PHE A 269 -46.30 3.30 12.94
CA PHE A 269 -47.22 2.19 13.20
C PHE A 269 -48.64 2.77 13.13
N GLY A 270 -49.47 2.21 12.24
CA GLY A 270 -50.83 2.69 12.05
C GLY A 270 -51.59 2.73 13.38
N THR A 271 -52.64 3.55 13.46
CA THR A 271 -53.49 3.64 14.64
C THR A 271 -54.02 2.25 15.00
N ARG A 272 -53.78 1.77 16.23
CA ARG A 272 -54.30 0.47 16.70
C ARG A 272 -55.80 0.40 16.47
N LYS A 273 -56.27 -0.62 15.77
CA LYS A 273 -57.69 -0.99 15.76
C LYS A 273 -57.97 -1.77 17.05
N LYS A 274 -58.88 -1.28 17.88
CA LYS A 274 -59.33 -2.02 19.07
C LYS A 274 -60.19 -3.19 18.62
N ALA A 275 -59.92 -4.38 19.15
CA ALA A 275 -60.80 -5.52 19.03
C ALA A 275 -61.96 -5.37 20.02
N PHE A 276 -63.19 -5.65 19.58
CA PHE A 276 -64.42 -5.58 20.37
C PHE A 276 -65.14 -6.93 20.46
N GLU A 277 -64.73 -7.93 19.68
CA GLU A 277 -65.36 -9.26 19.68
C GLU A 277 -64.36 -10.39 19.97
N PRO A 278 -64.80 -11.50 20.59
CA PRO A 278 -63.98 -12.70 20.76
C PRO A 278 -63.47 -13.22 19.41
N SER A 279 -62.19 -13.61 19.34
CA SER A 279 -61.49 -14.14 18.15
C SER A 279 -60.97 -13.11 17.13
N GLU A 280 -61.02 -11.81 17.41
CA GLU A 280 -60.38 -10.81 16.56
C GLU A 280 -58.84 -10.79 16.70
N LEU A 281 -58.15 -10.57 15.57
CA LEU A 281 -56.68 -10.50 15.52
C LEU A 281 -56.17 -9.22 16.20
N ILE A 282 -55.32 -9.38 17.21
CA ILE A 282 -54.65 -8.28 17.91
C ILE A 282 -53.21 -8.09 17.40
N SER A 283 -52.75 -6.84 17.32
CA SER A 283 -51.33 -6.54 17.05
C SER A 283 -50.49 -6.86 18.30
N ALA A 284 -49.54 -7.79 18.18
CA ALA A 284 -48.87 -8.41 19.33
C ALA A 284 -47.53 -7.78 19.77
N ASP A 285 -46.87 -6.94 18.96
CA ASP A 285 -45.49 -6.51 19.25
C ASP A 285 -45.35 -5.02 19.66
N VAL A 286 -44.56 -4.81 20.72
CA VAL A 286 -43.61 -3.71 20.93
C VAL A 286 -42.26 -4.33 21.24
#